data_AF-R7WRD6-F1
#
_entry.id   AF-R7WRD6-F1
#
_cell.length_a   1.000
_cell.length_b   1.000
_cell.length_c   1.000
_cell.angle_alpha   90.00
_cell.angle_beta   90.00
_cell.angle_gamma   90.00
#
_symmetry.space_group_name_H-M   'P 1'
#
loop_
_entity.id
_entity.type
_entity.pdbx_description
1 polymer ?
#
loop_
_entity_poly.entity_id
_entity_poly.type
_entity_poly.pdbx_seq_one_letter_code
_entity_poly.pdbx_strand_id
1 'polypeptide(L)'
;MAELKLDDGTIEECVVICERMLDKLEQAKLRTIDLRNTGGFGTLPSAEQLAAGYSRKADDVLETVLRYISAVEAMRDAFRAGGLAYAESDSAVSAALRTVGGPVS
;
A
#
# COMPACT_ATOMS: atom_id res chain seq x y z
N MET A 1 11.04 30.39 2.08
CA MET A 1 10.47 29.08 2.43
C MET A 1 10.20 28.37 1.13
N ALA A 2 10.78 27.19 0.90
CA ALA A 2 10.58 26.47 -0.35
C ALA A 2 9.20 25.79 -0.30
N GLU A 3 8.30 26.22 -1.17
CA GLU A 3 7.00 25.59 -1.38
C GLU A 3 7.24 24.24 -2.08
N LEU A 4 6.89 23.14 -1.40
CA LEU A 4 6.98 21.80 -1.96
C LEU A 4 5.86 21.66 -3.01
N LYS A 5 6.12 22.14 -4.24
CA LYS A 5 5.29 21.82 -5.40
C LYS A 5 5.52 20.35 -5.75
N LEU A 6 4.55 19.50 -5.43
CA LEU A 6 4.42 18.22 -6.10
C LEU A 6 4.03 18.51 -7.55
N ASP A 7 4.77 17.96 -8.50
CA ASP A 7 4.48 18.12 -9.93
C ASP A 7 3.14 17.44 -10.25
N ASP A 8 2.38 18.00 -11.19
CA ASP A 8 1.07 17.46 -11.58
C ASP A 8 1.23 15.99 -12.00
N GLY A 9 0.58 15.08 -11.27
CA GLY A 9 0.67 13.63 -11.48
C GLY A 9 1.56 12.86 -10.49
N THR A 10 2.35 13.54 -9.65
CA THR A 10 3.22 12.84 -8.68
C THR A 10 2.42 12.02 -7.67
N ILE A 11 1.24 12.50 -7.27
CA ILE A 11 0.37 11.81 -6.31
C ILE A 11 -0.25 10.56 -6.96
N GLU A 12 -0.70 10.68 -8.20
CA GLU A 12 -1.20 9.56 -9.00
C GLU A 12 -0.12 8.49 -9.17
N GLU A 13 1.13 8.87 -9.46
CA GLU A 13 2.26 7.94 -9.53
C GLU A 13 2.50 7.22 -8.20
N CYS A 14 2.49 7.94 -7.08
CA CYS A 14 2.62 7.35 -5.75
C CYS A 14 1.50 6.34 -5.46
N VAL A 15 0.25 6.66 -5.82
CA VAL A 15 -0.90 5.74 -5.68
C VAL A 15 -0.71 4.49 -6.53
N VAL A 16 -0.30 4.64 -7.79
CA VAL A 16 -0.02 3.51 -8.71
C VAL A 16 1.11 2.62 -8.19
N ILE A 17 2.16 3.20 -7.61
CA ILE A 17 3.24 2.44 -6.98
C ILE A 17 2.70 1.63 -5.79
N CYS A 18 1.87 2.24 -4.93
CA CYS A 18 1.25 1.52 -3.82
C CYS A 18 0.40 0.35 -4.31
N GLU A 19 -0.40 0.54 -5.36
CA GLU A 19 -1.21 -0.54 -5.95
C GLU A 19 -0.34 -1.70 -6.46
N ARG A 20 0.73 -1.41 -7.19
CA ARG A 20 1.70 -2.44 -7.64
C ARG A 20 2.38 -3.16 -6.48
N MET A 21 2.63 -2.48 -5.36
CA MET A 21 3.17 -3.09 -4.15
C MET A 21 2.15 -4.04 -3.52
N LEU A 22 0.89 -3.62 -3.43
CA LEU A 22 -0.21 -4.44 -2.90
C LEU A 22 -0.41 -5.70 -3.74
N ASP A 23 -0.37 -5.61 -5.06
CA ASP A 23 -0.47 -6.79 -5.94
C ASP A 23 0.61 -7.84 -5.63
N LYS A 24 1.86 -7.39 -5.43
CA LYS A 24 2.98 -8.28 -5.09
C LYS A 24 2.83 -8.88 -3.70
N LEU A 25 2.34 -8.11 -2.74
CA LEU A 25 2.10 -8.57 -1.37
C LEU A 25 0.94 -9.56 -1.31
N GLU A 26 -0.11 -9.37 -2.10
CA GLU A 26 -1.23 -10.29 -2.21
C GLU A 26 -0.78 -11.64 -2.79
N GLN A 27 0.06 -11.62 -3.82
CA GLN A 27 0.70 -12.85 -4.32
C GLN A 27 1.59 -13.52 -3.27
N ALA A 28 2.32 -12.73 -2.46
CA ALA A 28 3.11 -13.27 -1.36
C ALA A 28 2.23 -13.92 -0.28
N LYS A 29 1.09 -13.31 0.05
CA LYS A 29 0.10 -13.85 0.98
C LYS A 29 -0.39 -15.22 0.53
N LEU A 30 -0.77 -15.35 -0.75
CA LEU A 30 -1.22 -16.62 -1.33
C LEU A 30 -0.13 -17.71 -1.23
N ARG A 31 1.12 -17.38 -1.58
CA ARG A 31 2.26 -18.31 -1.43
C ARG A 31 2.49 -18.74 0.02
N THR A 32 2.25 -17.84 0.99
CA THR A 32 2.38 -18.18 2.41
C THR A 32 1.28 -19.09 2.92
N ILE A 33 0.06 -18.97 2.38
CA ILE A 33 -1.02 -19.91 2.68
C ILE A 33 -0.63 -21.33 2.22
N ASP A 34 0.00 -21.44 1.05
CA ASP A 34 0.50 -22.73 0.54
C ASP A 34 1.61 -23.34 1.41
N LEU A 35 2.44 -22.51 2.07
CA LEU A 35 3.49 -22.98 3.00
C LEU A 35 2.93 -23.73 4.21
N ARG A 36 1.64 -23.57 4.54
CA ARG A 36 0.96 -24.32 5.61
C ARG A 36 0.68 -25.78 5.21
N ASN A 37 0.83 -26.13 3.93
CA ASN A 37 0.68 -27.50 3.47
C ASN A 37 1.91 -28.35 3.85
N THR A 38 1.81 -29.03 4.99
CA THR A 38 2.91 -29.82 5.58
C THR A 38 2.81 -31.32 5.31
N GLY A 39 1.95 -31.75 4.38
CA GLY A 39 1.72 -33.17 4.09
C GLY A 39 2.93 -33.96 3.58
N GLY A 40 4.02 -33.29 3.19
CA GLY A 40 5.23 -33.92 2.65
C GLY A 40 6.28 -34.38 3.67
N PHE A 41 6.12 -34.08 4.96
CA PHE A 41 7.17 -34.38 5.96
C PHE A 41 7.24 -35.85 6.40
N GLY A 42 6.14 -36.61 6.27
CA GLY A 42 6.04 -38.00 6.72
C GLY A 42 5.48 -38.16 8.14
N THR A 43 5.52 -39.38 8.69
CA THR A 43 4.81 -39.76 9.93
C THR A 43 5.74 -40.12 11.10
N LEU A 44 7.05 -39.91 10.96
CA LEU A 44 7.98 -40.10 12.08
C LEU A 44 7.78 -38.97 13.11
N PRO A 45 8.01 -39.20 14.41
CA PRO A 45 7.85 -38.14 15.42
C PRO A 45 8.69 -36.87 15.15
N SER A 46 9.87 -37.02 14.55
CA SER A 46 10.70 -35.89 14.11
C SER A 46 10.11 -35.13 12.93
N ALA A 47 9.43 -35.83 12.01
CA ALA A 47 8.73 -35.23 10.88
C ALA A 47 7.52 -34.41 11.35
N GLU A 48 6.76 -34.90 12.34
CA GLU A 48 5.65 -34.18 12.94
C GLU A 48 6.11 -32.89 13.63
N GLN A 49 7.22 -32.95 14.37
CA GLN A 49 7.81 -31.76 15.00
C GLN A 49 8.26 -30.73 13.97
N LEU A 50 8.85 -31.19 12.86
CA LEU A 50 9.27 -30.31 11.76
C LEU A 50 8.07 -29.68 11.06
N ALA A 51 7.02 -30.46 10.76
CA ALA A 51 5.76 -29.97 10.21
C ALA A 51 5.12 -28.90 11.12
N ALA A 52 5.09 -29.13 12.43
CA ALA A 52 4.58 -28.17 13.39
C ALA A 52 5.43 -26.88 13.43
N GLY A 53 6.76 -27.00 13.40
CA GLY A 53 7.67 -25.86 13.34
C GLY A 53 7.52 -25.04 12.06
N TYR A 54 7.40 -25.72 10.92
CA TYR A 54 7.21 -25.10 9.62
C TYR A 54 5.87 -24.37 9.54
N SER A 55 4.80 -24.98 10.08
CA SER A 55 3.47 -24.37 10.15
C SER A 55 3.49 -23.06 10.96
N ARG A 56 4.11 -23.07 12.15
CA ARG A 56 4.29 -21.86 12.95
C ARG A 56 5.05 -20.77 12.19
N LYS A 57 6.10 -21.15 11.46
CA LYS A 57 6.88 -20.19 10.67
C LYS A 57 6.06 -19.60 9.52
N ALA A 58 5.21 -20.41 8.89
CA ALA A 58 4.29 -19.94 7.86
C ALA A 58 3.29 -18.91 8.43
N ASP A 59 2.78 -19.17 9.63
CA ASP A 59 1.88 -18.23 10.33
C ASP A 59 2.59 -16.90 10.65
N ASP A 60 3.83 -16.93 11.15
CA ASP A 60 4.64 -15.71 11.40
C ASP A 60 4.84 -14.88 10.12
N VAL A 61 5.15 -15.56 9.00
CA VAL A 61 5.35 -14.91 7.69
C VAL A 61 4.03 -14.31 7.22
N LEU A 62 2.91 -14.99 7.40
CA LEU A 62 1.60 -14.51 6.98
C LEU A 62 1.23 -13.24 7.75
N GLU A 63 1.41 -13.24 9.08
CA GLU A 63 1.18 -12.06 9.91
C GLU A 63 2.03 -10.87 9.44
N THR A 64 3.29 -11.13 9.13
CA THR A 64 4.21 -10.09 8.65
C THR A 64 3.73 -9.52 7.30
N VAL A 65 3.36 -10.39 6.34
CA VAL A 65 2.84 -9.95 5.03
C VAL A 65 1.57 -9.11 5.20
N LEU A 66 0.65 -9.51 6.07
CA LEU A 66 -0.58 -8.75 6.36
C LEU A 66 -0.26 -7.36 6.93
N ARG A 67 0.73 -7.26 7.81
CA ARG A 67 1.18 -5.98 8.38
C ARG A 67 1.73 -5.04 7.29
N TYR A 68 2.48 -5.58 6.33
CA TYR A 68 2.95 -4.81 5.19
C TYR A 68 1.81 -4.35 4.28
N ILE A 69 0.82 -5.21 4.03
CA ILE A 69 -0.38 -4.85 3.26
C ILE A 69 -1.07 -3.65 3.92
N SER A 70 -1.37 -3.73 5.22
CA SER A 70 -2.04 -2.64 5.93
C SER A 70 -1.23 -1.34 5.93
N ALA A 71 0.10 -1.41 6.04
CA ALA A 71 0.95 -0.23 5.97
C ALA A 71 0.92 0.42 4.58
N VAL A 72 0.93 -0.37 3.50
CA VAL A 72 0.87 0.15 2.12
C VAL A 72 -0.52 0.68 1.78
N GLU A 73 -1.59 0.06 2.29
CA GLU A 73 -2.95 0.59 2.20
C GLU A 73 -3.05 1.97 2.86
N ALA A 74 -2.56 2.10 4.09
CA ALA A 74 -2.54 3.38 4.80
C ALA A 74 -1.74 4.45 4.05
N MET A 75 -0.60 4.06 3.45
CA MET A 75 0.23 4.96 2.64
C MET A 75 -0.51 5.43 1.37
N ARG A 76 -1.15 4.50 0.64
CA ARG A 76 -1.97 4.82 -0.54
C ARG A 76 -3.11 5.78 -0.19
N ASP A 77 -3.81 5.51 0.89
CA ASP A 77 -4.96 6.29 1.31
C ASP A 77 -4.52 7.70 1.77
N ALA A 78 -3.36 7.81 2.42
CA ALA A 78 -2.75 9.10 2.75
C ALA A 78 -2.37 9.90 1.50
N PHE A 79 -1.81 9.26 0.45
CA PHE A 79 -1.53 9.94 -0.81
C PHE A 79 -2.80 10.43 -1.49
N ARG A 80 -3.85 9.60 -1.54
CA ARG A 80 -5.16 10.00 -2.10
C ARG A 80 -5.77 11.17 -1.33
N ALA A 81 -5.78 11.12 0.00
CA ALA A 81 -6.30 12.18 0.84
C ALA A 81 -5.50 13.49 0.68
N GLY A 82 -4.16 13.39 0.62
CA GLY A 82 -3.28 14.53 0.35
C GLY A 82 -3.58 15.16 -1.01
N GLY A 83 -3.70 14.37 -2.07
CA GLY A 83 -4.00 14.86 -3.41
C GLY A 83 -5.35 15.56 -3.53
N LEU A 84 -6.40 15.01 -2.89
CA LEU A 84 -7.71 15.64 -2.86
C LEU A 84 -7.67 17.02 -2.19
N ALA A 85 -6.99 17.15 -1.04
CA ALA A 85 -6.85 18.42 -0.34
C ALA A 85 -6.06 19.45 -1.16
N TYR A 86 -5.03 19.02 -1.90
CA TYR A 86 -4.29 19.90 -2.82
C TYR A 86 -5.15 20.37 -4.00
N ALA A 87 -5.87 19.47 -4.66
CA ALA A 87 -6.74 19.80 -5.80
C ALA A 87 -7.87 20.78 -5.40
N GLU A 88 -8.45 20.61 -4.20
CA GLU A 88 -9.46 21.53 -3.67
C GLU A 88 -8.87 22.93 -3.43
N SER A 89 -7.67 23.01 -2.84
CA SER A 89 -6.96 24.26 -2.60
C SER A 89 -6.60 24.98 -3.91
N ASP A 90 -6.03 24.26 -4.89
CA ASP A 90 -5.66 24.85 -6.18
C ASP A 90 -6.89 25.33 -6.97
N SER A 91 -8.00 24.58 -6.94
CA SER A 91 -9.27 25.00 -7.53
C SER A 91 -9.82 26.28 -6.89
N ALA A 92 -9.77 26.38 -5.56
CA ALA A 92 -10.20 27.56 -4.82
C ALA A 92 -9.33 28.81 -5.13
N VAL A 93 -8.01 28.63 -5.18
CA VAL A 93 -7.04 29.68 -5.55
C VAL A 93 -7.23 30.10 -7.01
N SER A 94 -7.37 29.16 -7.94
CA SER A 94 -7.62 29.42 -9.36
C SER A 94 -8.97 30.11 -9.60
N ALA A 95 -9.99 29.80 -8.80
CA ALA A 95 -11.27 30.51 -8.82
C ALA A 95 -11.12 31.95 -8.32
N ALA A 96 -10.41 32.17 -7.21
CA ALA A 96 -10.15 33.51 -6.66
C ALA A 96 -9.28 34.37 -7.58
N LEU A 97 -8.31 33.79 -8.27
CA LEU A 97 -7.49 34.51 -9.26
C LEU A 97 -8.32 34.93 -10.49
N ARG A 98 -9.26 34.10 -10.95
CA ARG A 98 -10.18 34.44 -12.05
C ARG A 98 -11.13 35.58 -11.71
N THR A 99 -11.58 35.69 -10.46
CA THR A 99 -12.46 36.78 -10.03
C THR A 99 -11.72 38.11 -9.88
N VAL A 100 -10.44 38.08 -9.52
CA VAL A 100 -9.58 39.27 -9.44
C VAL A 100 -9.04 39.71 -10.81
N GLY A 101 -8.88 38.79 -11.76
CA GLY A 101 -8.36 39.06 -13.12
C GLY A 101 -9.41 39.41 -14.19
N GLY A 102 -10.70 39.55 -13.85
CA GLY A 102 -11.74 39.97 -14.79
C GLY A 102 -11.55 41.42 -15.25
N PRO A 103 -11.90 41.77 -16.51
CA PRO A 103 -11.52 43.05 -17.11
C PRO A 103 -12.08 44.22 -16.31
N VAL A 104 -11.18 45.05 -15.80
CA VAL A 104 -11.50 46.36 -15.26
C VAL A 104 -12.03 47.19 -16.43
N SER A 105 -13.34 47.51 -16.39
CA SER A 105 -13.95 48.54 -17.25
C SER A 105 -13.61 49.93 -16.75
#